data_AF-A0A7S1PKM7-F1
#
_entry.id   AF-A0A7S1PKM7-F1
#
_cell.length_a   1.000
_cell.length_b   1.000
_cell.length_c   1.000
_cell.angle_alpha   90.00
_cell.angle_beta   90.00
_cell.angle_gamma   90.00
#
_symmetry.space_group_name_H-M   'P 1'
#
loop_
_entity.id
_entity.type
_entity.pdbx_description
1 polymer ?
#
loop_
_entity_poly.entity_id
_entity_poly.type
_entity_poly.pdbx_seq_one_letter_code
_entity_poly.pdbx_strand_id
1 'polypeptide(L)'
;MSLNQISFDANHKLRIFPPEKLEKSETLKQQSQEFISKLNHFHQLSTQLTDVLSAQSNLLHLTKLQAIGTRNLIRSEQSNREHQKNNMKRLLWERRRELERVTEELEWLERAEREQKAEIERLGDHTIGGEESRTD
;
A
#
# COMPACT_ATOMS: atom_id res chain seq x y z
N MET A 1 -44.63 42.02 53.61
CA MET A 1 -45.44 40.83 53.27
C MET A 1 -46.56 41.29 52.35
N SER A 2 -46.48 40.98 51.05
CA SER A 2 -47.49 41.41 50.07
C SER A 2 -48.77 40.61 50.29
N LEU A 3 -49.87 41.29 50.59
CA LEU A 3 -51.20 40.71 50.68
C LEU A 3 -51.55 39.98 49.38
N ASN A 4 -51.96 38.71 49.47
CA ASN A 4 -52.59 37.98 48.37
C ASN A 4 -53.96 38.62 48.11
N GLN A 5 -54.03 39.48 47.09
CA GLN A 5 -55.25 40.15 46.69
C GLN A 5 -56.12 39.16 45.92
N ILE A 6 -57.10 38.58 46.62
CA ILE A 6 -58.12 37.71 46.04
C ILE A 6 -59.01 38.58 45.14
N SER A 7 -59.10 38.24 43.85
CA SER A 7 -59.90 38.96 42.86
C SER A 7 -60.82 37.99 42.11
N PHE A 8 -61.97 38.49 41.65
CA PHE A 8 -62.85 37.73 40.77
C PHE A 8 -62.50 38.05 39.31
N ASP A 9 -62.39 37.01 38.48
CA ASP A 9 -62.20 37.21 37.03
C ASP A 9 -63.54 37.55 36.33
N ALA A 10 -63.45 37.90 35.04
CA ALA A 10 -64.61 38.24 34.21
C ALA A 10 -65.68 37.12 34.10
N ASN A 11 -65.33 35.89 34.52
CA ASN A 11 -66.21 34.72 34.56
C ASN A 11 -66.66 34.39 36.00
N HIS A 12 -66.54 35.34 36.93
CA HIS A 12 -66.91 35.20 38.35
C HIS A 12 -66.14 34.10 39.10
N LYS A 13 -64.96 33.69 38.63
CA LYS A 13 -64.11 32.72 39.36
C LYS A 13 -63.19 33.44 40.32
N LEU A 14 -63.08 32.91 41.54
CA LEU A 14 -62.16 33.37 42.56
C LEU A 14 -60.71 33.10 42.11
N ARG A 15 -59.88 34.15 42.02
CA ARG A 15 -58.45 34.05 41.66
C ARG A 15 -57.57 34.68 42.74
N ILE A 16 -56.44 34.04 42.99
CA ILE A 16 -55.42 34.48 43.95
C ILE A 16 -54.30 35.24 43.22
N PHE A 17 -54.25 35.13 41.88
CA PHE A 17 -53.25 35.76 41.02
C PHE A 17 -53.91 36.68 39.98
N PRO A 18 -53.30 37.83 39.64
CA PRO A 18 -53.76 38.67 38.55
C PRO A 18 -53.80 37.89 37.22
N PRO A 19 -54.89 37.98 36.43
CA PRO A 19 -55.06 37.20 35.20
C PRO A 19 -53.93 37.43 34.19
N GLU A 20 -53.46 38.67 34.08
CA GLU A 20 -52.36 39.05 33.19
C GLU A 20 -51.02 38.36 33.54
N LYS A 21 -50.78 38.08 34.83
CA LYS A 21 -49.58 37.35 35.28
C LYS A 21 -49.71 35.85 35.01
N LEU A 22 -50.92 35.30 35.08
CA LEU A 22 -51.18 33.89 34.75
C LEU A 22 -50.96 33.63 33.25
N GLU A 23 -51.54 34.47 32.38
CA GLU A 23 -51.39 34.35 30.93
C GLU A 23 -49.91 34.46 30.49
N LYS A 24 -49.16 35.41 31.06
CA LYS A 24 -47.72 35.53 30.83
C LYS A 24 -46.95 34.30 31.29
N SER A 25 -47.34 33.70 32.43
CA SER A 25 -46.71 32.48 32.93
C SER A 25 -47.03 31.25 32.07
N GLU A 26 -48.26 31.14 31.55
CA GLU A 26 -48.66 30.07 30.62
C GLU A 26 -47.94 30.21 29.28
N THR A 27 -47.84 31.43 28.75
CA THR A 27 -47.09 31.73 27.53
C THR A 27 -45.61 31.38 27.69
N LEU A 28 -45.00 31.77 28.82
CA LEU A 28 -43.60 31.46 29.12
C LEU A 28 -43.39 29.94 29.23
N LYS A 29 -44.32 29.20 29.85
CA LYS A 29 -44.27 27.75 29.93
C LYS A 29 -44.30 27.12 28.53
N GLN A 30 -45.18 27.60 27.66
CA GLN A 30 -45.33 27.08 26.30
C GLN A 30 -44.09 27.36 25.44
N GLN A 31 -43.54 28.58 25.52
CA GLN A 31 -42.28 28.95 24.86
C GLN A 31 -41.09 28.14 25.37
N SER A 32 -41.04 27.88 26.68
CA SER A 32 -40.00 27.04 27.29
C SER A 32 -40.07 25.60 26.78
N GLN A 33 -41.29 25.04 26.64
CA GLN A 33 -41.49 23.71 26.08
C GLN A 33 -41.09 23.63 24.60
N GLU A 34 -41.45 24.63 23.80
CA GLU A 34 -40.97 24.73 22.41
C GLU A 34 -39.45 24.83 22.31
N PHE A 35 -38.83 25.63 23.17
CA PHE A 35 -37.38 25.78 23.22
C PHE A 35 -36.70 24.45 23.53
N ILE A 36 -37.18 23.72 24.54
CA ILE A 36 -36.66 22.38 24.87
C ILE A 36 -36.83 21.43 23.69
N SER A 37 -37.98 21.46 23.01
CA SER A 37 -38.21 20.61 21.82
C SER A 37 -37.22 20.92 20.70
N LYS A 38 -36.99 22.20 20.39
CA LYS A 38 -36.03 22.63 19.36
C LYS A 38 -34.60 22.25 19.74
N LEU A 39 -34.24 22.39 21.02
CA LEU A 39 -32.92 22.03 21.54
C LEU A 39 -32.67 20.52 21.45
N ASN A 40 -33.67 19.70 21.77
CA ASN A 40 -33.59 18.24 21.62
C ASN A 40 -33.42 17.84 20.14
N HIS A 41 -34.17 18.47 19.23
CA HIS A 41 -34.04 18.20 17.81
C HIS A 41 -32.65 18.59 17.27
N PHE A 42 -32.13 19.75 17.69
CA PHE A 42 -30.78 20.17 17.34
C PHE A 42 -29.73 19.19 17.86
N HIS A 43 -29.89 18.73 19.11
CA HIS A 43 -28.98 17.73 19.69
C HIS A 43 -28.98 16.43 18.86
N GLN A 44 -30.16 15.92 18.50
CA GLN A 44 -30.28 14.73 17.64
C GLN A 44 -29.58 14.92 16.30
N LEU A 45 -29.77 16.07 15.64
CA LEU A 45 -29.12 16.36 14.36
C LEU A 45 -27.60 16.42 14.50
N SER A 46 -27.09 17.03 15.58
CA SER A 46 -25.66 17.12 15.87
C SER A 46 -25.04 15.74 16.10
N THR A 47 -25.73 14.86 16.84
CA THR A 47 -25.30 13.47 17.04
C THR A 47 -25.26 12.71 15.71
N GLN A 48 -26.33 12.80 14.91
CA GLN A 48 -26.39 12.14 13.60
C GLN A 48 -25.27 12.62 12.66
N LEU A 49 -24.98 13.92 12.64
CA LEU A 49 -23.88 14.47 11.85
C LEU A 49 -22.52 13.94 12.32
N THR A 50 -22.32 13.86 13.64
CA THR A 50 -21.10 13.33 14.24
C THR A 50 -20.89 11.85 13.88
N ASP A 51 -21.96 11.06 13.88
CA ASP A 51 -21.93 9.64 13.50
C ASP A 51 -21.56 9.47 12.03
N VAL A 52 -22.17 10.25 11.13
CA VAL A 52 -21.85 10.24 9.69
C VAL A 52 -20.39 10.63 9.45
N LEU A 53 -19.91 11.70 10.09
CA LEU A 53 -18.52 12.12 9.96
C LEU A 53 -17.55 11.05 10.47
N SER A 54 -17.88 10.39 11.58
CA SER A 54 -17.07 9.31 12.14
C SER A 54 -17.01 8.10 11.19
N ALA A 55 -18.14 7.69 10.62
CA ALA A 55 -18.19 6.62 9.64
C ALA A 55 -17.37 6.95 8.38
N GLN A 56 -17.49 8.17 7.87
CA GLN A 56 -16.74 8.61 6.69
C GLN A 56 -15.23 8.68 6.97
N SER A 57 -14.83 9.14 8.15
CA SER A 57 -13.43 9.16 8.58
C SER A 57 -12.83 7.75 8.60
N ASN A 58 -13.56 6.77 9.16
CA ASN A 58 -13.13 5.37 9.19
C ASN A 58 -12.96 4.79 7.78
N LEU A 59 -13.90 5.05 6.88
CA LEU A 59 -13.83 4.60 5.49
C LEU A 59 -12.61 5.21 4.76
N LEU A 60 -12.38 6.50 4.96
CA LEU A 60 -11.24 7.21 4.38
C LEU A 60 -9.92 6.64 4.90
N HIS A 61 -9.83 6.37 6.20
CA HIS A 61 -8.66 5.72 6.80
C HIS A 61 -8.38 4.34 6.21
N LEU A 62 -9.40 3.50 6.06
CA LEU A 62 -9.28 2.17 5.47
C LEU A 62 -8.78 2.25 4.02
N THR A 63 -9.41 3.11 3.22
CA THR A 63 -9.05 3.31 1.81
C THR A 63 -7.61 3.83 1.68
N LYS A 64 -7.20 4.76 2.55
CA LYS A 64 -5.83 5.26 2.60
C LYS A 64 -4.83 4.15 2.92
N LEU A 65 -5.14 3.29 3.88
CA LEU A 65 -4.28 2.14 4.22
C LEU A 65 -4.15 1.17 3.03
N GLN A 66 -5.25 0.85 2.35
CA GLN A 66 -5.22 0.01 1.15
C GLN A 66 -4.36 0.63 0.04
N ALA A 67 -4.53 1.93 -0.24
CA ALA A 67 -3.74 2.64 -1.24
C ALA A 67 -2.24 2.63 -0.91
N ILE A 68 -1.87 2.82 0.37
CA ILE A 68 -0.48 2.72 0.82
C ILE A 68 0.05 1.30 0.64
N GLY A 69 -0.74 0.28 0.98
CA GLY A 69 -0.39 -1.13 0.79
C GLY A 69 -0.09 -1.46 -0.67
N THR A 70 -1.00 -1.10 -1.58
CA THR A 70 -0.81 -1.28 -3.02
C THR A 70 0.41 -0.54 -3.55
N ARG A 71 0.63 0.71 -3.10
CA ARG A 71 1.82 1.48 -3.48
C ARG A 71 3.12 0.80 -3.03
N ASN A 72 3.14 0.28 -1.81
CA ASN A 72 4.31 -0.42 -1.28
C ASN A 72 4.58 -1.72 -2.05
N LEU A 73 3.53 -2.47 -2.39
CA LEU A 73 3.63 -3.67 -3.21
C LEU A 73 4.27 -3.35 -4.57
N ILE A 74 3.72 -2.38 -5.30
CA ILE A 74 4.25 -1.96 -6.62
C ILE A 74 5.72 -1.54 -6.51
N ARG A 75 6.05 -0.73 -5.50
CA ARG A 75 7.44 -0.27 -5.27
C ARG A 75 8.38 -1.44 -4.99
N SER A 76 7.95 -2.39 -4.15
CA SER A 76 8.74 -3.59 -3.84
C SER A 76 8.94 -4.48 -5.06
N GLU A 77 7.92 -4.61 -5.90
CA GLU A 77 7.94 -5.41 -7.12
C GLU A 77 8.87 -4.79 -8.18
N GLN A 78 8.84 -3.46 -8.34
CA GLN A 78 9.80 -2.75 -9.20
C GLN A 78 11.25 -2.97 -8.75
N SER A 79 11.52 -2.83 -7.44
CA SER A 79 12.84 -3.10 -6.87
C SER A 79 13.28 -4.55 -7.10
N ASN A 80 12.39 -5.51 -6.83
CA ASN A 80 12.65 -6.93 -7.03
C ASN A 80 12.93 -7.27 -8.50
N ARG A 81 12.16 -6.70 -9.44
CA ARG A 81 12.41 -6.85 -10.89
C ARG A 81 13.80 -6.35 -11.29
N GLU A 82 14.21 -5.19 -10.79
CA GLU A 82 15.53 -4.63 -11.12
C GLU A 82 16.66 -5.49 -10.52
N HIS A 83 16.50 -5.97 -9.29
CA HIS A 83 17.43 -6.91 -8.68
C HIS A 83 17.55 -8.22 -9.48
N GLN A 84 16.42 -8.81 -9.88
CA GLN A 84 16.41 -10.03 -10.69
C GLN A 84 17.08 -9.81 -12.05
N LYS A 85 16.81 -8.69 -12.71
CA LYS A 85 17.44 -8.32 -13.98
C LYS A 85 18.96 -8.18 -13.84
N ASN A 86 19.44 -7.53 -12.78
CA ASN A 86 20.87 -7.37 -12.53
C ASN A 86 21.54 -8.69 -12.18
N ASN A 87 20.89 -9.54 -11.38
CA ASN A 87 21.38 -10.89 -11.11
C ASN A 87 21.49 -11.73 -12.38
N MET A 88 20.50 -11.66 -13.27
CA MET A 88 20.51 -12.39 -14.54
C MET A 88 21.63 -11.88 -15.47
N LYS A 89 21.82 -10.55 -15.55
CA LYS A 89 22.93 -9.97 -16.32
C LYS A 89 24.29 -10.42 -15.79
N ARG A 90 24.47 -10.44 -14.47
CA ARG A 90 25.70 -10.95 -13.85
C ARG A 90 25.95 -12.41 -14.22
N LEU A 91 24.92 -13.26 -14.09
CA LEU A 91 25.03 -14.67 -14.44
C LEU A 91 25.36 -14.87 -15.92
N LEU A 92 24.72 -14.13 -16.82
CA LEU A 92 25.02 -14.18 -18.26
C LEU A 92 26.48 -13.80 -18.54
N TRP A 93 26.99 -12.78 -17.85
CA TRP A 93 28.37 -12.35 -18.00
C TRP A 93 29.36 -13.41 -17.48
N GLU A 94 29.09 -14.00 -16.32
CA GLU A 94 29.90 -15.10 -15.77
C GLU A 94 29.94 -16.30 -16.72
N ARG A 95 28.78 -16.67 -17.30
CA ARG A 95 28.70 -17.79 -18.25
C ARG A 95 29.39 -17.50 -19.57
N ARG A 96 29.29 -16.28 -20.09
CA ARG A 96 30.01 -15.88 -21.32
C ARG A 96 31.51 -15.93 -21.14
N ARG A 97 32.01 -15.40 -20.02
CA ARG A 97 33.44 -15.48 -19.68
C ARG A 97 33.94 -16.92 -19.61
N GLU A 98 33.17 -17.79 -18.94
CA GLU A 98 33.57 -19.21 -18.84
C GLU A 98 33.57 -19.88 -20.21
N LEU A 99 32.59 -19.56 -21.06
CA LEU A 99 32.54 -20.07 -22.43
C LEU A 99 33.76 -19.61 -23.24
N GLU A 100 34.12 -18.32 -23.17
CA GLU A 100 35.31 -17.76 -23.84
C GLU A 100 36.57 -18.50 -23.38
N ARG A 101 36.76 -18.66 -22.07
CA ARG A 101 37.90 -19.38 -21.48
C ARG A 101 38.01 -20.82 -22.01
N VAL A 102 36.91 -21.56 -22.01
CA VAL A 102 36.89 -22.96 -22.47
C VAL A 102 37.10 -23.05 -23.98
N THR A 103 36.62 -22.06 -24.75
CA THR A 103 36.82 -22.01 -26.20
C THR A 103 38.30 -21.79 -26.53
N GLU A 104 38.96 -20.85 -25.85
CA GLU A 104 40.41 -20.61 -26.01
C GLU A 104 41.23 -21.85 -25.62
N GLU A 105 40.85 -22.52 -24.53
CA GLU A 105 41.50 -23.76 -24.09
C GLU A 105 41.35 -24.88 -25.14
N LEU A 106 40.17 -25.02 -25.74
CA LEU A 106 39.93 -25.97 -26.81
C LEU A 106 40.78 -25.68 -28.05
N GLU A 107 40.82 -24.42 -28.50
CA GLU A 107 41.62 -24.01 -29.66
C GLU A 107 43.12 -24.28 -29.45
N TRP A 108 43.61 -24.05 -28.22
CA TRP A 108 44.98 -24.36 -27.85
C TRP A 108 45.25 -25.87 -27.87
N LEU A 109 44.36 -26.69 -27.30
CA LEU A 109 44.48 -28.15 -27.29
C LEU A 109 44.45 -28.73 -28.72
N GLU A 110 43.55 -28.25 -29.58
CA GLU A 110 43.49 -28.69 -30.97
C GLU A 110 44.77 -28.35 -31.74
N ARG A 111 45.39 -27.20 -31.45
CA ARG A 111 46.69 -26.85 -32.03
C ARG A 111 47.78 -27.80 -31.56
N ALA A 112 47.87 -28.04 -30.25
CA ALA A 112 48.83 -28.98 -29.70
C ALA A 112 48.65 -30.40 -30.26
N GLU A 113 47.41 -30.87 -30.42
CA GLU A 113 47.11 -32.17 -31.02
C GLU A 113 47.57 -32.26 -32.48
N ARG A 114 47.33 -31.20 -33.28
CA ARG A 114 47.81 -31.14 -34.67
C ARG A 114 49.33 -31.18 -34.75
N GLU A 115 50.02 -30.42 -33.90
CA GLU A 115 51.49 -30.41 -33.83
C GLU A 115 52.04 -31.78 -33.44
N GLN A 116 51.45 -32.42 -32.43
CA GLN A 116 51.84 -33.77 -32.01
C GLN A 116 51.62 -34.81 -33.12
N LYS A 117 50.49 -34.76 -33.83
CA LYS A 117 50.24 -35.67 -34.97
C LYS A 117 51.26 -35.49 -36.09
N ALA A 118 51.58 -34.24 -36.43
CA ALA A 118 52.58 -33.94 -37.46
C ALA A 118 53.99 -34.44 -37.06
N GLU A 119 54.37 -34.31 -35.79
CA GLU A 119 55.66 -34.82 -35.31
C GLU A 119 55.68 -36.36 -35.29
N ILE A 120 54.57 -37.02 -34.93
CA ILE A 120 54.45 -38.48 -35.01
C ILE A 120 54.61 -38.96 -36.45
N GLU A 121 53.96 -38.32 -37.41
CA GLU A 121 54.07 -38.63 -38.84
C GLU A 121 55.52 -38.48 -39.32
N ARG A 122 56.17 -37.36 -38.99
CA ARG A 122 57.58 -37.11 -39.31
C ARG A 122 58.52 -38.17 -38.72
N LEU A 123 58.31 -38.55 -37.47
CA LEU A 123 59.12 -39.60 -36.81
C LEU A 123 58.87 -40.97 -37.46
N GLY A 124 57.62 -41.29 -37.80
CA GLY A 124 57.25 -42.50 -38.51
C GLY A 124 57.93 -42.61 -39.88
N ASP A 125 57.89 -41.56 -40.68
CA ASP A 125 58.56 -41.50 -41.99
C ASP A 125 60.09 -41.67 -41.85
N HIS A 126 60.69 -41.09 -40.83
CA HIS A 126 62.13 -41.24 -40.56
C HIS A 126 62.51 -42.68 -40.17
N THR A 127 61.64 -43.37 -39.44
CA THR A 127 61.87 -44.78 -39.08
C THR A 127 61.73 -45.74 -40.26
N ILE A 128 60.81 -45.45 -41.20
CA ILE A 128 60.61 -46.25 -42.41
C ILE A 128 61.74 -46.00 -43.42
N GLY A 129 62.14 -44.74 -43.64
CA GLY A 129 63.27 -44.41 -44.53
C GLY A 129 64.64 -44.86 -43.99
N GLY A 130 64.76 -45.03 -42.66
CA GLY A 130 65.94 -45.59 -42.01
C GLY A 130 66.08 -47.11 -42.16
N GLU A 131 65.00 -47.83 -42.46
CA GLU A 131 65.03 -49.26 -42.77
C GLU A 131 65.37 -49.53 -44.25
N GLU A 132 64.88 -48.74 -45.20
CA GLU A 132 65.26 -48.86 -46.62
C GLU A 132 66.73 -48.49 -46.90
N SER A 133 67.33 -47.62 -46.08
CA SER A 133 68.75 -47.23 -46.20
C SER A 133 69.73 -48.26 -45.58
N ARG A 134 69.21 -49.35 -45.01
CA ARG A 134 70.01 -50.39 -44.32
C ARG A 134 70.06 -51.72 -45.07
N THR A 135 69.39 -51.82 -46.23
CA THR A 135 69.31 -53.06 -47.03
C THR A 135 70.21 -53.11 -48.28
N ASP A 136 71.12 -52.14 -48.47
CA ASP A 136 72.19 -52.20 -49.49
C ASP A 136 73.57 -52.41 -48.87
#